data_AF-A0A4Q1D4B5-F1
#
_entry.id   AF-A0A4Q1D4B5-F1
#
_cell.length_a   1.000
_cell.length_b   1.000
_cell.length_c   1.000
_cell.angle_alpha   90.00
_cell.angle_beta   90.00
_cell.angle_gamma   90.00
#
_symmetry.space_group_name_H-M   'P 1'
#
loop_
_entity.id
_entity.type
_entity.pdbx_description
1 polymer ?
#
loop_
_entity_poly.entity_id
_entity_poly.type
_entity_poly.pdbx_seq_one_letter_code
_entity_poly.pdbx_strand_id
1 'polypeptide(L)' 'MSFVEKIAGCFGDQDLIFAGHSNDKKRAKEMMINALEEGVSFKDYEKSIKNYLEEKTENRSHINNQMRRVRNLKYYFM' A
#
# COMPACT_ATOMS: atom_id res chain seq x y z
N MET A 1 12.29 11.93 2.43
CA MET A 1 11.42 11.29 1.43
C MET A 1 10.18 10.85 2.16
N SER A 2 9.00 11.29 1.71
CA SER A 2 7.73 10.88 2.31
C SER A 2 7.47 9.41 1.93
N PHE A 3 6.87 8.60 2.81
CA PHE A 3 6.51 7.22 2.46
C PHE A 3 5.62 7.13 1.21
N VAL A 4 4.92 8.22 0.85
CA VAL A 4 4.11 8.35 -0.37
C VAL A 4 4.93 8.07 -1.64
N GLU A 5 6.18 8.50 -1.68
CA GLU A 5 7.08 8.27 -2.83
C GLU A 5 7.43 6.79 -3.00
N LYS A 6 7.28 5.98 -1.95
CA LYS A 6 7.54 4.53 -1.95
C LYS A 6 6.31 3.69 -2.29
N ILE A 7 5.12 4.30 -2.38
CA ILE A 7 3.86 3.58 -2.60
C ILE A 7 3.90 2.79 -3.91
N ALA A 8 4.37 3.40 -5.00
CA ALA A 8 4.42 2.75 -6.30
C ALA A 8 5.21 1.42 -6.27
N GLY A 9 6.31 1.36 -5.50
CA GLY A 9 7.14 0.15 -5.39
C GLY A 9 6.50 -1.02 -4.64
N CYS A 10 5.30 -0.82 -4.07
CA CYS A 10 4.51 -1.84 -3.40
C CYS A 10 3.47 -2.51 -4.33
N PHE A 11 3.41 -2.09 -5.59
CA PHE A 11 2.46 -2.58 -6.58
C PHE A 11 3.16 -3.24 -7.77
N GLY A 12 2.47 -4.17 -8.43
CA GLY A 12 2.85 -4.60 -9.77
C GLY A 12 2.66 -3.47 -10.79
N ASP A 13 3.66 -3.26 -11.64
CA ASP A 13 3.72 -2.12 -12.56
C ASP A 13 2.58 -2.11 -13.61
N GLN A 14 2.05 -3.29 -13.97
CA GLN A 14 1.02 -3.42 -15.01
C GLN A 14 -0.40 -3.55 -14.45
N ASP A 15 -0.57 -4.28 -13.35
CA ASP A 15 -1.87 -4.70 -12.83
C ASP A 15 -2.28 -3.94 -11.56
N LEU A 16 -1.38 -3.12 -11.00
CA LEU A 16 -1.56 -2.43 -9.72
C LEU A 16 -1.97 -3.39 -8.60
N ILE A 17 -1.42 -4.61 -8.60
CA ILE A 17 -1.65 -5.56 -7.52
C ILE A 17 -0.76 -5.22 -6.33
N PHE A 18 -1.36 -4.96 -5.17
CA PHE A 18 -0.63 -4.62 -3.95
C PHE A 18 0.08 -5.85 -3.36
N ALA A 19 1.38 -5.75 -3.09
CA ALA A 19 2.16 -6.81 -2.47
C ALA A 19 1.97 -8.16 -3.22
N GLY A 20 2.01 -8.11 -4.56
CA GLY A 20 1.79 -9.24 -5.46
C GLY A 20 2.94 -10.24 -5.43
N HIS A 21 4.17 -9.73 -5.51
CA HIS A 21 5.39 -10.51 -5.50
C HIS A 21 6.12 -10.44 -4.16
N SER A 22 7.12 -11.30 -3.97
CA SER A 22 7.95 -11.34 -2.75
C SER A 22 8.62 -9.99 -2.47
N ASN A 23 9.14 -9.34 -3.51
CA ASN A 23 9.77 -8.02 -3.39
C ASN A 23 8.77 -6.93 -3.01
N ASP A 24 7.56 -6.95 -3.60
CA ASP A 24 6.51 -5.98 -3.28
C ASP A 24 6.03 -6.14 -1.84
N LYS A 25 5.90 -7.39 -1.37
CA LYS A 25 5.58 -7.70 0.03
C LYS A 25 6.64 -7.14 0.98
N LYS A 26 7.92 -7.34 0.66
CA LYS A 26 9.03 -6.81 1.46
C LYS A 26 8.97 -5.27 1.52
N ARG A 27 8.83 -4.61 0.37
CA ARG A 27 8.71 -3.15 0.28
C ARG A 27 7.47 -2.62 1.00
N ALA A 28 6.33 -3.28 0.85
CA ALA A 28 5.08 -2.91 1.53
C ALA A 28 5.21 -2.99 3.04
N LYS A 29 5.85 -4.04 3.56
CA LYS A 29 6.15 -4.19 5.00
C LYS A 29 7.09 -3.08 5.48
N GLU A 30 8.22 -2.88 4.81
CA GLU A 30 9.19 -1.83 5.16
C GLU A 30 8.56 -0.44 5.11
N MET A 31 7.73 -0.16 4.10
CA MET A 31 7.00 1.10 3.99
C MET A 31 6.01 1.29 5.15
N MET A 32 5.25 0.25 5.52
CA MET A 32 4.31 0.32 6.63
C MET A 32 5.03 0.57 7.97
N ILE A 33 6.10 -0.18 8.26
CA ILE A 33 6.88 -0.01 9.49
C ILE A 33 7.45 1.41 9.58
N ASN A 34 8.13 1.88 8.53
CA ASN A 34 8.71 3.22 8.51
C ASN A 34 7.64 4.30 8.72
N ALA A 35 6.47 4.19 8.07
CA ALA A 35 5.39 5.15 8.23
C ALA A 35 4.88 5.19 9.69
N LEU A 36 4.71 4.03 10.32
CA LEU A 36 4.26 3.94 11.71
C LEU A 36 5.33 4.47 12.69
N GLU A 37 6.60 4.19 12.46
CA GLU A 37 7.74 4.72 13.25
C GLU A 37 7.85 6.25 13.13
N GLU A 38 7.51 6.81 11.97
CA GLU A 38 7.40 8.26 11.74
C GLU A 38 6.12 8.88 12.37
N GLY A 39 5.31 8.08 13.06
CA GLY A 39 4.09 8.53 13.73
C GLY A 39 2.87 8.67 12.81
N VAL A 40 2.95 8.20 11.56
CA VAL A 40 1.80 8.15 10.65
C VAL A 40 0.81 7.12 11.17
N SER A 41 -0.45 7.52 11.33
CA SER A 41 -1.48 6.56 11.74
C SER A 41 -1.73 5.54 10.63
N PHE A 42 -2.11 4.31 10.99
CA PHE A 42 -2.49 3.32 9.97
C PHE A 42 -3.62 3.80 9.06
N LYS A 43 -4.53 4.63 9.58
CA LYS A 43 -5.63 5.23 8.81
C LYS A 43 -5.10 6.20 7.73
N ASP A 44 -4.10 7.01 8.07
CA ASP A 44 -3.48 7.93 7.11
C ASP A 44 -2.63 7.17 6.08
N TYR A 45 -1.95 6.10 6.51
CA TYR A 45 -1.27 5.17 5.62
C TYR A 45 -2.23 4.55 4.59
N GLU A 46 -3.37 3.99 5.04
CA GLU A 46 -4.40 3.45 4.15
C GLU A 46 -4.95 4.51 3.19
N LYS A 47 -5.19 5.73 3.70
CA LYS A 47 -5.69 6.84 2.89
C LYS A 47 -4.72 7.20 1.77
N SER A 48 -3.41 7.28 2.06
CA SER A 48 -2.40 7.57 1.04
C SER A 48 -2.34 6.52 -0.05
N ILE A 49 -2.46 5.23 0.31
CA ILE A 49 -2.50 4.14 -0.69
C ILE A 49 -3.78 4.20 -1.53
N LYS A 50 -4.92 4.48 -0.89
CA LYS A 50 -6.20 4.62 -1.59
C LYS A 50 -6.15 5.77 -2.60
N ASN A 51 -5.62 6.93 -2.21
CA ASN A 51 -5.44 8.08 -3.10
C ASN A 51 -4.57 7.72 -4.31
N TYR A 52 -3.43 7.06 -4.08
CA TYR A 52 -2.57 6.58 -5.17
C TYR A 52 -3.32 5.66 -6.15
N LEU A 53 -4.12 4.72 -5.63
CA LEU A 53 -4.93 3.84 -6.49
C LEU A 53 -6.00 4.59 -7.28
N GLU A 54 -6.67 5.57 -6.65
CA GLU A 54 -7.67 6.42 -7.30
C GLU A 54 -7.07 7.33 -8.38
N GLU A 55 -5.78 7.71 -8.27
CA GLU A 55 -5.04 8.42 -9.33
C GLU A 55 -4.64 7.51 -10.51
N LYS A 56 -4.56 6.19 -10.29
CA LYS A 56 -4.08 5.23 -11.30
C LYS A 56 -5.19 4.49 -12.02
N THR A 57 -6.38 4.38 -11.43
CA THR A 57 -7.49 3.68 -12.05
C THR A 57 -8.84 4.16 -11.52
N GLU A 58 -9.86 4.13 -12.37
CA GLU A 58 -11.26 4.38 -11.97
C GLU A 58 -11.98 3.08 -11.53
N ASN A 59 -11.33 1.91 -11.64
CA ASN A 59 -11.92 0.62 -11.33
C ASN A 59 -12.09 0.42 -9.81
N ARG A 60 -13.26 0.84 -9.29
CA ARG A 60 -13.59 0.74 -7.85
C ARG A 60 -13.51 -0.66 -7.28
N SER A 61 -13.85 -1.70 -8.06
CA SER A 61 -13.76 -3.09 -7.60
C SER A 61 -12.30 -3.48 -7.36
N HIS A 62 -11.41 -3.11 -8.29
CA HIS A 62 -9.98 -3.31 -8.14
C HIS A 62 -9.42 -2.59 -6.93
N ILE A 63 -9.74 -1.29 -6.77
CA ILE A 63 -9.30 -0.48 -5.62
C ILE A 63 -9.72 -1.15 -4.30
N ASN A 64 -10.98 -1.56 -4.19
CA ASN A 64 -11.48 -2.23 -2.98
C ASN A 64 -10.75 -3.55 -2.70
N ASN A 65 -10.43 -4.32 -3.74
CA ASN A 65 -9.66 -5.55 -3.60
C ASN A 65 -8.21 -5.28 -3.13
N GLN A 66 -7.54 -4.26 -3.66
CA GLN A 66 -6.21 -3.89 -3.21
C GLN A 66 -6.21 -3.35 -1.78
N MET A 67 -7.19 -2.53 -1.41
CA MET A 67 -7.32 -2.03 -0.03
C MET A 67 -7.60 -3.14 0.99
N ARG A 68 -8.26 -4.24 0.59
CA ARG A 68 -8.35 -5.44 1.44
C ARG A 68 -6.98 -6.07 1.69
N ARG A 69 -6.10 -6.09 0.68
CA ARG A 69 -4.73 -6.60 0.83
C ARG A 69 -3.88 -5.70 1.73
N VAL A 70 -4.04 -4.38 1.65
CA VAL A 70 -3.41 -3.42 2.56
C VAL A 70 -3.82 -3.68 4.00
N ARG A 71 -5.11 -3.90 4.27
CA ARG A 71 -5.61 -4.25 5.61
C ARG A 71 -5.06 -5.57 6.11
N ASN A 72 -5.02 -6.59 5.24
CA ASN A 72 -4.46 -7.88 5.59
C ASN A 72 -2.97 -7.78 5.95
N LEU A 73 -2.21 -6.91 5.26
CA LEU A 73 -0.79 -6.68 5.56
C LEU A 73 -0.57 -6.31 7.03
N LYS A 74 -1.44 -5.45 7.59
CA LYS A 74 -1.40 -5.09 9.01
C LYS A 74 -1.47 -6.32 9.91
N TYR A 75 -2.46 -7.20 9.70
CA TYR A 75 -2.65 -8.40 10.51
C TYR A 75 -1.49 -9.41 10.42
N TYR A 76 -0.76 -9.43 9.31
CA TYR A 76 0.37 -10.36 9.14
C TYR A 76 1.68 -9.86 9.74
N PHE A 77 1.81 -8.55 9.97
CA PHE A 77 3.08 -7.93 10.32
C PHE A 77 3.04 -7.03 11.55
N MET A 78 1.87 -6.85 12.18
CA MET A 78 1.66 -6.21 13.49
C MET A 78 0.80 -7.11 14.35
#